data_AF-M3DTJ2-F1
#
_entry.id   AF-M3DTJ2-F1
#
_cell.length_a   1.000
_cell.length_b   1.000
_cell.length_c   1.000
_cell.angle_alpha   90.00
_cell.angle_beta   90.00
_cell.angle_gamma   90.00
#
_symmetry.space_group_name_H-M   'P 1'
#
loop_
_entity.id
_entity.type
_entity.pdbx_description
1 polymer ?
#
loop_
_entity_poly.entity_id
_entity_poly.type
_entity_poly.pdbx_seq_one_letter_code
_entity_poly.pdbx_strand_id
1 'polypeptide(L)'
;MDRVVFQKKEKQNFHIFFDGKKEIGNEVLQETFGKLNVYYSRDRKADDLIKEFVRTQIRPADVQVVSSDKEIFYHAKKWGAHPITSEEFASIVTAEIFPSKQKTDLEELKDKKLSSEELEYWKNLFRKGK
;
A
#
# COMPACT_ATOMS: atom_id res chain seq x y z
N MET A 1 15.45 -19.09 -30.29
CA MET A 1 14.26 -18.23 -30.42
C MET A 1 13.59 -18.20 -29.06
N ASP A 2 14.01 -17.27 -28.21
CA ASP A 2 13.46 -17.16 -26.86
C ASP A 2 12.13 -16.42 -26.90
N ARG A 3 11.06 -17.14 -26.58
CA ARG A 3 9.73 -16.54 -26.37
C ARG A 3 9.72 -15.94 -24.97
N VAL A 4 10.02 -14.64 -24.88
CA VAL A 4 9.72 -13.85 -23.69
C VAL A 4 8.19 -13.70 -23.62
N VAL A 5 7.55 -14.53 -22.80
CA VAL A 5 6.13 -14.39 -22.49
C VAL A 5 5.97 -13.20 -21.55
N PHE A 6 5.74 -12.00 -22.12
CA PHE A 6 5.21 -10.88 -21.36
C PHE A 6 3.77 -11.24 -20.95
N GLN A 7 3.59 -11.80 -19.76
CA GLN A 7 2.27 -11.82 -19.12
C GLN A 7 1.89 -10.38 -18.81
N LYS A 8 0.93 -9.87 -19.59
CA LYS A 8 0.22 -8.61 -19.39
C LYS A 8 -0.29 -8.57 -17.94
N LYS A 9 0.41 -7.87 -17.03
CA LYS A 9 -0.03 -7.66 -15.65
C LYS A 9 -1.46 -7.13 -15.70
N GLU A 10 -2.39 -7.87 -15.10
CA GLU A 10 -3.80 -7.52 -15.10
C GLU A 10 -4.02 -6.09 -14.59
N LYS A 11 -5.15 -5.47 -14.97
CA LYS A 11 -5.54 -4.12 -14.56
C LYS A 11 -5.80 -4.10 -13.03
N GLN A 12 -4.74 -4.06 -12.23
CA GLN A 12 -4.82 -3.95 -10.78
C GLN A 12 -5.41 -2.59 -10.41
N ASN A 13 -6.47 -2.61 -9.62
CA ASN A 13 -7.03 -1.44 -8.96
C ASN A 13 -6.43 -1.36 -7.56
N PHE A 14 -5.89 -0.21 -7.21
CA PHE A 14 -5.30 0.03 -5.91
C PHE A 14 -6.36 0.68 -5.02
N HIS A 15 -6.53 0.15 -3.81
CA HIS A 15 -7.44 0.70 -2.81
C HIS A 15 -6.61 1.07 -1.58
N ILE A 16 -6.52 2.38 -1.29
CA ILE A 16 -5.78 2.91 -0.15
C ILE A 16 -6.78 3.42 0.87
N PHE A 17 -6.62 3.02 2.13
CA PHE A 17 -7.46 3.44 3.24
C PHE A 17 -6.62 4.31 4.18
N PHE A 18 -7.05 5.55 4.39
CA PHE A 18 -6.44 6.48 5.33
C PHE A 18 -7.28 6.60 6.60
N ASP A 19 -6.59 6.65 7.74
CA ASP A 19 -7.22 6.94 9.02
C ASP A 19 -7.47 8.45 9.16
N GLY A 20 -8.68 8.85 9.55
CA GLY A 20 -9.07 10.23 9.77
C GLY A 20 -9.64 10.97 8.55
N LYS A 21 -9.60 12.32 8.60
CA LYS A 21 -10.12 13.24 7.57
C LYS A 21 -8.94 13.88 6.83
N LYS A 22 -9.07 14.09 5.53
CA LYS A 22 -8.05 14.77 4.71
C LYS A 22 -7.81 16.21 5.16
N GLU A 23 -8.87 16.95 5.48
CA GLU A 23 -8.83 18.36 5.92
C GLU A 23 -10.00 18.66 6.89
N ILE A 24 -9.83 19.68 7.74
CA ILE A 24 -10.90 20.14 8.65
C ILE A 24 -11.99 20.80 7.80
N GLY A 25 -13.15 20.13 7.68
CA GLY A 25 -14.31 20.61 6.91
C GLY A 25 -14.52 19.94 5.55
N ASN A 26 -13.65 19.00 5.17
CA ASN A 26 -13.76 18.28 3.90
C ASN A 26 -14.46 16.93 4.12
N GLU A 27 -15.64 16.75 3.51
CA GLU A 27 -16.49 15.56 3.70
C GLU A 27 -16.20 14.41 2.74
N VAL A 28 -15.14 14.52 1.94
CA VAL A 28 -14.82 13.56 0.88
C VAL A 28 -14.56 12.17 1.47
N LEU A 29 -15.45 11.23 1.15
CA LEU A 29 -15.42 9.84 1.60
C LEU A 29 -14.49 8.97 0.74
N GLN A 30 -14.38 9.31 -0.54
CA GLN A 30 -13.60 8.57 -1.52
C GLN A 30 -13.08 9.51 -2.61
N GLU A 31 -11.83 9.31 -3.02
CA GLU A 31 -11.24 9.92 -4.21
C GLU A 31 -10.81 8.82 -5.18
N THR A 32 -10.94 9.06 -6.48
CA THR A 32 -10.52 8.11 -7.51
C THR A 32 -9.59 8.79 -8.51
N PHE A 33 -8.34 8.32 -8.54
CA PHE A 33 -7.30 8.73 -9.47
C PHE A 33 -7.03 7.59 -10.45
N GLY A 34 -7.88 7.48 -11.48
CA GLY A 34 -7.78 6.42 -12.49
C GLY A 34 -8.00 5.03 -11.90
N LYS A 35 -6.92 4.29 -11.65
CA LYS A 35 -6.95 2.96 -11.01
C LYS A 35 -6.72 2.98 -9.50
N LEU A 36 -6.44 4.15 -8.94
CA LEU A 36 -6.19 4.35 -7.53
C LEU A 36 -7.45 4.90 -6.86
N ASN A 37 -8.02 4.13 -5.95
CA ASN A 37 -9.14 4.51 -5.11
C ASN A 37 -8.61 4.80 -3.70
N VAL A 38 -8.94 5.96 -3.16
CA VAL A 38 -8.53 6.40 -1.84
C VAL A 38 -9.77 6.57 -0.98
N TYR A 39 -9.79 5.98 0.21
CA TYR A 39 -10.89 6.01 1.17
C TYR A 39 -10.43 6.66 2.46
N TYR A 40 -11.29 7.48 3.07
CA TYR A 40 -11.02 8.16 4.33
C TYR A 40 -11.96 7.65 5.41
N SER A 41 -11.42 7.15 6.52
CA SER A 41 -12.21 6.55 7.60
C SER A 41 -13.00 7.57 8.42
N ARG A 42 -12.62 8.86 8.37
CA ARG A 42 -13.24 9.98 9.11
C ARG A 42 -13.29 9.71 10.62
N ASP A 43 -14.47 9.34 11.10
CA ASP A 43 -14.81 9.12 12.51
C ASP A 43 -14.78 7.62 12.86
N ARG A 44 -14.46 6.75 11.89
CA ARG A 44 -14.25 5.30 12.02
C ARG A 44 -12.76 4.96 11.91
N LYS A 45 -12.38 3.73 12.27
CA LYS A 45 -11.02 3.22 12.03
C LYS A 45 -10.88 2.75 10.58
N ALA A 46 -9.71 2.96 9.99
CA ALA A 46 -9.38 2.43 8.67
C ALA A 46 -9.48 0.89 8.64
N ASP A 47 -9.15 0.22 9.74
CA ASP A 47 -9.25 -1.23 9.90
C ASP A 47 -10.66 -1.74 9.62
N ASP A 48 -11.69 -1.03 10.10
CA ASP A 48 -13.09 -1.41 9.90
C ASP A 48 -13.48 -1.30 8.43
N LEU A 49 -12.98 -0.27 7.72
CA LEU A 49 -13.21 -0.11 6.29
C LEU A 49 -12.52 -1.22 5.48
N ILE A 50 -11.30 -1.60 5.85
CA ILE A 50 -10.57 -2.69 5.18
C ILE A 50 -11.31 -4.02 5.39
N LYS A 51 -11.74 -4.32 6.63
CA LYS A 51 -12.52 -5.52 6.95
C LYS A 51 -13.83 -5.57 6.16
N GLU A 52 -14.55 -4.45 6.10
CA GLU A 52 -15.78 -4.32 5.32
C GLU A 52 -15.51 -4.50 3.83
N PHE A 53 -14.46 -3.86 3.30
CA PHE A 53 -14.06 -4.00 1.90
C PHE A 53 -13.81 -5.46 1.54
N VAL A 54 -12.95 -6.17 2.28
CA VAL A 54 -12.63 -7.58 2.02
C VAL A 54 -13.88 -8.46 2.09
N ARG A 55 -14.79 -8.21 3.05
CA ARG A 55 -16.03 -8.96 3.21
C ARG A 55 -17.01 -8.78 2.04
N THR A 56 -17.01 -7.61 1.41
CA THR A 56 -17.92 -7.30 0.29
C THR A 56 -17.42 -7.79 -1.06
N GLN A 57 -16.19 -8.28 -1.15
CA GLN A 57 -15.63 -8.78 -2.41
C GLN A 57 -16.24 -10.11 -2.82
N ILE A 58 -16.68 -10.19 -4.08
CA ILE A 58 -17.21 -11.42 -4.68
C ILE A 58 -16.12 -12.48 -4.82
N ARG A 59 -14.87 -12.05 -5.07
CA ARG A 59 -13.70 -12.92 -5.20
C ARG A 59 -12.57 -12.46 -4.29
N PRO A 60 -12.60 -12.83 -2.99
CA PRO A 60 -11.56 -12.46 -2.04
C PRO A 60 -10.16 -12.95 -2.45
N ALA A 61 -10.08 -14.10 -3.12
CA ALA A 61 -8.82 -14.66 -3.62
C ALA A 61 -8.10 -13.76 -4.65
N ASP A 62 -8.81 -12.84 -5.30
CA ASP A 62 -8.21 -11.88 -6.22
C ASP A 62 -7.71 -10.61 -5.48
N VAL A 63 -7.91 -10.54 -4.15
CA VAL A 63 -7.59 -9.37 -3.32
C VAL A 63 -6.32 -9.61 -2.51
N GLN A 64 -5.34 -8.75 -2.74
CA GLN A 64 -4.14 -8.64 -1.92
C GLN A 64 -4.34 -7.55 -0.86
N VAL A 65 -4.17 -7.89 0.42
CA VAL A 65 -4.28 -6.94 1.52
C VAL A 65 -2.89 -6.67 2.08
N VAL A 66 -2.44 -5.41 2.03
CA VAL A 66 -1.17 -4.99 2.62
C VAL A 66 -1.44 -4.33 3.96
N SER A 67 -0.89 -4.87 5.05
CA SER A 67 -0.96 -4.22 6.37
C SER A 67 0.15 -4.69 7.30
N SER A 68 0.59 -3.81 8.20
CA SER A 68 1.45 -4.16 9.34
C SER A 68 0.66 -4.71 10.53
N ASP A 69 -0.67 -4.52 10.54
CA ASP A 69 -1.53 -4.98 11.63
C ASP A 69 -1.88 -6.48 11.47
N LYS A 70 -1.56 -7.26 12.51
CA LYS A 70 -1.85 -8.70 12.56
C LYS A 70 -3.34 -8.99 12.56
N GLU A 71 -4.18 -8.15 13.16
CA GLU A 71 -5.63 -8.35 13.18
C GLU A 71 -6.21 -8.27 11.77
N ILE A 72 -5.80 -7.27 10.98
CA ILE A 72 -6.20 -7.14 9.57
C ILE A 72 -5.68 -8.32 8.77
N PHE A 73 -4.42 -8.73 8.99
CA PHE A 73 -3.81 -9.87 8.34
C PHE A 73 -4.63 -11.16 8.55
N TYR A 74 -4.97 -11.49 9.80
CA TYR A 74 -5.77 -12.66 10.12
C TYR A 74 -7.20 -12.55 9.58
N HIS A 75 -7.80 -11.35 9.63
CA HIS A 75 -9.13 -11.13 9.10
C HIS A 75 -9.17 -11.38 7.58
N ALA A 76 -8.23 -10.81 6.83
CA ALA A 76 -8.12 -11.00 5.39
C ALA A 76 -7.94 -12.50 5.04
N LYS A 77 -7.07 -13.20 5.77
CA LYS A 77 -6.86 -14.64 5.60
C LYS A 77 -8.13 -15.45 5.85
N LYS A 78 -8.90 -15.10 6.89
CA LYS A 78 -10.16 -15.77 7.26
C LYS A 78 -11.20 -15.68 6.13
N TRP A 79 -11.24 -14.58 5.40
CA TRP A 79 -12.16 -14.36 4.29
C TRP A 79 -11.62 -14.84 2.93
N GLY A 80 -10.45 -15.47 2.90
CA GLY A 80 -9.88 -16.04 1.68
C GLY A 80 -9.11 -15.05 0.80
N ALA A 81 -8.78 -13.87 1.32
CA ALA A 81 -7.87 -12.93 0.67
C ALA A 81 -6.40 -13.29 0.93
N HIS A 82 -5.50 -12.66 0.16
CA HIS A 82 -4.05 -12.85 0.28
C HIS A 82 -3.40 -11.71 1.06
N PRO A 83 -3.27 -11.82 2.39
CA PRO A 83 -2.57 -10.80 3.15
C PRO A 83 -1.06 -10.88 2.93
N ILE A 84 -0.41 -9.72 2.90
CA ILE A 84 1.04 -9.54 2.85
C ILE A 84 1.42 -8.46 3.88
N THR A 85 2.58 -8.61 4.52
CA THR A 85 3.06 -7.59 5.46
C THR A 85 3.58 -6.36 4.72
N SER A 86 3.57 -5.20 5.37
CA SER A 86 4.12 -3.98 4.77
C SER A 86 5.60 -4.11 4.42
N GLU A 87 6.36 -4.86 5.22
CA GLU A 87 7.79 -5.10 5.04
C GLU A 87 8.05 -5.98 3.81
N GLU A 88 7.26 -7.04 3.64
CA GLU A 88 7.31 -7.91 2.45
C GLU A 88 6.90 -7.14 1.20
N PHE A 89 5.82 -6.37 1.29
CA PHE A 89 5.35 -5.53 0.19
C PHE A 89 6.40 -4.48 -0.22
N ALA A 90 7.01 -3.79 0.76
CA ALA A 90 8.08 -2.83 0.49
C ALA A 90 9.28 -3.48 -0.19
N SER A 91 9.63 -4.71 0.21
CA SER A 91 10.72 -5.47 -0.42
C SER A 91 10.42 -5.81 -1.88
N ILE A 92 9.19 -6.25 -2.19
CA ILE A 92 8.74 -6.54 -3.56
C ILE A 92 8.77 -5.26 -4.40
N VAL A 93 8.19 -4.17 -3.89
CA VAL A 93 8.13 -2.89 -4.59
C VAL A 93 9.53 -2.32 -4.84
N THR A 94 10.42 -2.38 -3.85
CA THR A 94 11.80 -1.89 -4.00
C THR A 94 12.57 -2.72 -5.02
N ALA A 95 12.42 -4.04 -5.00
CA ALA A 95 13.04 -4.93 -5.99
C ALA A 95 12.51 -4.69 -7.41
N GLU A 96 11.23 -4.34 -7.56
CA GLU A 96 10.62 -4.06 -8.86
C GLU A 96 10.96 -2.67 -9.41
N ILE A 97 11.05 -1.65 -8.54
CA ILE A 97 11.42 -0.27 -8.91
C ILE A 97 12.93 -0.15 -9.18
N PHE A 98 13.76 -0.90 -8.44
CA PHE A 98 15.22 -0.89 -8.55
C PHE A 98 15.76 -2.29 -8.94
N PRO A 99 15.52 -2.76 -10.17
CA PRO A 99 15.88 -4.13 -10.59
C PRO A 99 17.39 -4.39 -10.71
N SER A 100 18.25 -3.39 -10.55
CA SER A 100 19.70 -3.52 -10.66
C SER A 100 20.38 -3.25 -9.30
N LYS A 101 20.94 -4.32 -8.71
CA LYS A 101 21.99 -4.42 -7.65
C LYS A 101 21.72 -5.50 -6.57
N GLN A 102 20.93 -6.52 -6.89
CA GLN A 102 20.81 -7.69 -6.01
C GLN A 102 22.06 -8.58 -6.12
N LYS A 103 23.12 -8.24 -5.40
CA LYS A 103 24.08 -9.19 -4.79
C LYS A 103 25.10 -8.54 -3.86
N THR A 104 25.24 -7.21 -3.84
CA THR A 104 26.32 -6.55 -3.07
C THR A 104 25.84 -5.63 -1.93
N ASP A 105 24.58 -5.16 -1.94
CA ASP A 105 24.21 -3.98 -1.13
C ASP A 105 23.33 -4.28 0.11
N LEU A 106 23.17 -5.55 0.51
CA LEU A 106 22.42 -5.88 1.75
C LEU A 106 23.15 -5.41 3.02
N GLU A 107 24.47 -5.24 2.97
CA GLU A 107 25.24 -4.63 4.06
C GLU A 107 25.22 -3.10 4.00
N GLU A 108 25.14 -2.48 2.81
CA GLU A 108 25.14 -1.02 2.67
C GLU A 108 23.81 -0.35 3.05
N LEU A 109 22.69 -1.09 3.04
CA LEU A 109 21.37 -0.54 3.41
C LEU A 109 21.18 -0.35 4.93
N LYS A 110 22.01 -0.95 5.77
CA LYS A 110 21.99 -0.68 7.22
C LYS A 110 22.53 0.71 7.57
N ASP A 111 23.33 1.31 6.71
CA ASP A 111 24.00 2.60 6.96
C ASP A 111 23.44 3.78 6.16
N LYS A 112 22.44 3.57 5.29
CA LYS A 112 21.69 4.69 4.70
C LYS A 112 20.73 5.30 5.71
N LYS A 113 21.27 6.11 6.63
CA LYS A 113 20.51 7.15 7.30
C LYS A 113 19.93 8.05 6.21
N LEU A 114 18.60 8.15 6.16
CA LEU A 114 17.89 9.12 5.32
C LEU A 114 18.59 10.48 5.46
N SER A 115 18.91 11.12 4.34
CA SER A 115 19.59 12.40 4.41
C SER A 115 18.66 13.43 5.09
N SER A 116 19.25 14.42 5.76
CA SER A 116 18.45 15.49 6.37
C SER A 116 17.55 16.19 5.34
N GLU A 117 17.98 16.26 4.08
CA GLU A 117 17.24 16.84 2.96
C GLU A 117 16.06 15.97 2.53
N GLU A 118 16.22 14.64 2.47
CA GLU A 118 15.11 13.73 2.19
C GLU A 118 14.08 13.78 3.33
N LEU A 119 14.52 13.75 4.58
CA LEU A 119 13.66 13.90 5.74
C LEU A 119 12.91 15.23 5.74
N GLU A 120 13.58 16.32 5.38
CA GLU A 120 12.99 17.64 5.28
C GLU A 120 12.02 17.76 4.11
N TYR A 121 12.34 17.14 2.98
CA TYR A 121 11.45 17.05 1.83
C TYR A 121 10.16 16.32 2.20
N TRP A 122 10.25 15.14 2.83
CA TRP A 122 9.07 14.41 3.29
C TRP A 122 8.30 15.19 4.35
N LYS A 123 8.99 15.79 5.34
CA LYS A 123 8.34 16.65 6.35
C LYS A 123 7.59 17.83 5.71
N ASN A 124 8.16 18.46 4.69
CA ASN A 124 7.55 19.59 4.00
C ASN A 124 6.40 19.15 3.09
N LEU A 125 6.51 17.98 2.47
CA LEU A 125 5.44 17.38 1.68
C LEU A 125 4.20 17.08 2.55
N PHE A 126 4.40 16.48 3.72
CA PHE A 126 3.30 16.19 4.67
C PHE A 126 2.80 17.42 5.44
N ARG A 127 3.61 18.49 5.59
CA ARG A 127 3.17 19.76 6.19
C ARG A 127 2.36 20.65 5.25
N LYS A 128 2.51 20.50 3.92
CA LYS A 128 1.86 21.37 2.92
C LYS A 128 0.48 20.91 2.46
N GLY A 129 0.00 19.74 2.88
CA GLY A 129 -1.37 19.27 2.63
C GLY A 129 -2.35 19.68 3.73
N LYS A 130 -2.44 20.98 4.02
CA LYS A 130 -3.32 21.53 5.06
C LYS A 130 -4.25 22.58 4.49
#